data_AF-A0A352UDG6-F1
#
_entry.id   AF-A0A352UDG6-F1
#
_cell.length_a   1.000
_cell.length_b   1.000
_cell.length_c   1.000
_cell.angle_alpha   90.00
_cell.angle_beta   90.00
_cell.angle_gamma   90.00
#
_symmetry.space_group_name_H-M   'P 1'
#
loop_
_entity.id
_entity.type
_entity.pdbx_description
1 polymer ?
#
loop_
_entity_poly.entity_id
_entity_poly.type
_entity_poly.pdbx_seq_one_letter_code
_entity_poly.pdbx_strand_id
1 'polypeptide(L)' 'TGDDLHQPGAGVRAQAVDRKGQLLQDFSIAETNNAIHVLNAPSPGATSSLAISRYIVDIAQKSFSLN' A
#
# COMPACT_ATOMS: atom_id res chain seq x y z
N THR A 1 5.28 14.23 -33.13
CA THR A 1 5.53 13.16 -34.13
C THR A 1 5.60 11.83 -33.38
N GLY A 2 5.35 10.68 -34.01
CA GLY A 2 5.39 9.38 -33.30
C GLY A 2 6.73 9.08 -32.60
N ASP A 3 7.80 9.74 -33.03
CA ASP A 3 9.16 9.61 -32.52
C ASP A 3 9.37 10.21 -31.11
N ASP A 4 8.39 10.97 -30.59
CA ASP A 4 8.44 11.57 -29.24
C ASP A 4 8.04 10.58 -28.13
N LEU A 5 7.56 9.39 -28.49
CA LEU A 5 7.10 8.36 -27.56
C LEU A 5 8.06 7.17 -27.55
N HIS A 6 8.63 6.88 -26.38
CA HIS A 6 9.39 5.64 -26.15
C HIS A 6 8.47 4.44 -25.92
N GLN A 7 9.03 3.23 -25.90
CA GLN A 7 8.27 2.01 -25.61
C GLN A 7 7.54 2.15 -24.26
N PRO A 8 6.22 1.94 -24.23
CA PRO A 8 5.46 2.05 -22.99
C PRO A 8 5.75 0.88 -22.06
N GLY A 9 5.91 1.18 -20.77
CA GLY A 9 5.86 0.17 -19.71
C GLY A 9 4.42 -0.11 -19.27
N ALA A 10 4.17 -1.30 -18.75
CA ALA A 10 2.91 -1.66 -18.08
C ALA A 10 3.15 -1.93 -16.59
N GLY A 11 2.16 -1.61 -15.75
CA GLY A 11 2.23 -1.86 -14.31
C GLY A 11 0.86 -2.09 -13.70
N VAL A 12 0.80 -2.91 -12.65
CA VAL A 12 -0.41 -3.18 -11.86
C VAL A 12 -0.33 -2.48 -10.51
N ARG A 13 -1.46 -1.95 -10.03
CA ARG A 13 -1.58 -1.38 -8.68
C ARG A 13 -2.29 -2.38 -7.79
N ALA A 14 -1.70 -2.70 -6.65
CA ALA A 14 -2.40 -3.39 -5.57
C ALA A 14 -3.40 -2.41 -4.95
N GLN A 15 -4.62 -2.38 -5.49
CA GLN A 15 -5.66 -1.43 -5.11
C GLN A 15 -6.90 -2.15 -4.61
N ALA A 16 -7.31 -1.85 -3.38
CA ALA A 16 -8.47 -2.46 -2.74
C ALA A 16 -9.78 -1.81 -3.20
N VAL A 17 -10.85 -2.61 -3.16
CA VAL A 17 -12.22 -2.21 -3.48
C VAL A 17 -13.11 -2.53 -2.28
N ASP A 18 -13.95 -1.59 -1.89
CA ASP A 18 -14.88 -1.78 -0.79
C ASP A 18 -16.13 -2.60 -1.21
N ARG A 19 -16.99 -2.91 -0.24
CA ARG A 19 -18.21 -3.71 -0.50
C ARG A 19 -19.21 -3.04 -1.44
N LYS A 20 -19.09 -1.73 -1.67
CA LYS A 20 -19.93 -0.96 -2.59
C LYS A 20 -19.30 -0.84 -3.99
N GLY A 21 -18.13 -1.44 -4.21
CA GLY A 21 -17.41 -1.36 -5.47
C GLY A 21 -16.54 -0.10 -5.62
N GLN A 22 -16.33 0.66 -4.54
CA GLN A 22 -15.54 1.90 -4.57
C GLN A 22 -14.06 1.61 -4.28
N LEU A 23 -13.17 2.26 -5.03
CA LEU A 23 -11.72 2.15 -4.82
C LEU A 23 -11.34 2.86 -3.53
N LEU A 24 -10.60 2.17 -2.66
CA LEU A 24 -10.05 2.79 -1.47
C LEU A 24 -8.98 3.82 -1.87
N GLN A 25 -9.12 5.03 -1.34
CA GLN A 25 -8.24 6.17 -1.63
C GLN A 25 -7.08 6.31 -0.65
N ASP A 26 -7.09 5.57 0.46
CA ASP A 26 -6.08 5.64 1.51
C ASP A 26 -5.54 4.25 1.85
N PHE A 27 -4.50 4.18 2.69
CA PHE A 27 -3.94 2.95 3.18
C PHE A 27 -4.97 2.10 3.92
N SER A 28 -4.94 0.79 3.68
CA SER A 28 -5.76 -0.17 4.40
C SER A 28 -4.86 -1.24 4.96
N ILE A 29 -4.84 -1.37 6.28
CA ILE A 29 -4.00 -2.33 6.99
C ILE A 29 -4.91 -3.19 7.88
N ALA A 30 -4.64 -4.49 7.90
CA ALA A 30 -5.33 -5.45 8.77
C ALA A 30 -4.33 -6.27 9.57
N GLU A 31 -4.61 -6.46 10.86
CA GLU A 31 -3.77 -7.23 11.78
C GLU A 31 -4.40 -8.60 12.05
N THR A 32 -3.54 -9.61 12.16
CA THR A 32 -3.87 -10.93 12.68
C THR A 32 -2.80 -11.32 13.71
N ASN A 33 -3.02 -12.42 14.43
CA ASN A 33 -2.10 -12.85 15.49
C ASN A 33 -0.62 -12.94 15.04
N ASN A 34 -0.37 -13.30 13.78
CA ASN A 34 0.98 -13.55 13.27
C ASN A 34 1.32 -12.79 11.97
N ALA A 35 0.47 -11.83 11.55
CA ALA A 35 0.70 -11.10 10.32
C ALA A 35 0.06 -9.71 10.33
N ILE A 36 0.72 -8.77 9.65
CA ILE A 36 0.19 -7.46 9.30
C ILE A 36 0.04 -7.42 7.78
N HIS A 37 -1.19 -7.22 7.31
CA HIS A 37 -1.53 -7.18 5.89
C HIS A 37 -1.67 -5.72 5.44
N VAL A 38 -0.86 -5.29 4.48
CA VAL A 38 -1.06 -4.00 3.78
C VAL A 38 -1.95 -4.26 2.57
N LEU A 39 -3.25 -4.06 2.74
CA LEU A 39 -4.29 -4.39 1.76
C LEU A 39 -4.44 -3.32 0.67
N ASN A 40 -4.17 -2.07 1.00
CA ASN A 40 -4.19 -0.96 0.06
C ASN A 40 -3.04 0.00 0.37
N ALA A 41 -2.34 0.44 -0.66
CA ALA A 41 -1.31 1.46 -0.58
C ALA A 41 -1.34 2.35 -1.82
N PRO A 42 -2.39 3.20 -1.95
CA PRO A 42 -2.59 3.99 -3.15
C PRO A 42 -1.54 5.10 -3.27
N SER A 43 -1.55 5.77 -4.42
CA SER A 43 -0.53 6.74 -4.76
C SER A 43 -0.49 7.93 -3.78
N PRO A 44 0.71 8.38 -3.38
CA PRO A 44 2.00 7.89 -3.86
C PRO A 44 2.63 6.89 -2.87
N GLY A 45 2.21 5.62 -2.92
CA GLY A 45 2.77 4.55 -2.06
C GLY A 45 4.30 4.50 -2.06
N ALA A 46 4.93 4.74 -3.22
CA ALA A 46 6.40 4.82 -3.31
C ALA A 46 6.97 6.04 -2.56
N THR A 47 6.41 7.25 -2.73
CA THR A 47 6.96 8.46 -2.10
C THR A 47 6.60 8.56 -0.62
N SER A 48 5.49 7.95 -0.20
CA SER A 48 5.06 7.88 1.20
C SER A 48 5.55 6.62 1.91
N SER A 49 6.40 5.80 1.26
CA SER A 49 6.88 4.51 1.77
C SER A 49 7.51 4.59 3.17
N LEU A 50 8.31 5.64 3.43
CA LEU A 50 8.94 5.85 4.74
C LEU A 50 7.95 6.29 5.82
N ALA A 51 6.91 7.03 5.45
CA ALA A 51 5.88 7.44 6.40
C ALA A 51 5.04 6.23 6.82
N ILE A 52 4.61 5.41 5.86
CA ILE A 52 3.87 4.20 6.18
C ILE A 52 4.73 3.14 6.86
N SER A 53 6.01 3.02 6.54
CA SER A 53 6.87 2.04 7.22
C SER A 53 6.95 2.31 8.71
N ARG A 54 7.03 3.58 9.14
CA ARG A 54 6.98 3.93 10.57
C ARG A 54 5.69 3.47 11.23
N TYR A 55 4.55 3.73 10.57
CA TYR A 55 3.26 3.28 11.07
C TYR A 55 3.17 1.74 11.18
N ILE A 56 3.67 1.01 10.18
CA ILE A 56 3.70 -0.47 10.20
C ILE A 56 4.62 -1.00 11.32
N VAL A 57 5.75 -0.35 11.58
CA VAL A 57 6.66 -0.72 12.68
C VAL A 57 5.98 -0.52 14.03
N ASP A 58 5.30 0.62 14.23
CA ASP A 58 4.56 0.89 15.48
C ASP A 58 3.44 -0.15 15.72
N ILE A 59 2.80 -0.61 14.64
CA ILE A 59 1.84 -1.73 14.72
C ILE A 59 2.58 -3.00 15.12
N ALA A 60 3.63 -3.39 14.40
CA ALA A 60 4.39 -4.62 14.65
C ALA A 60 4.93 -4.72 16.08
N GLN A 61 5.43 -3.63 16.64
CA GLN A 61 5.86 -3.57 18.04
C GLN A 61 4.73 -3.93 19.00
N LYS A 62 3.52 -3.43 18.76
CA LYS A 62 2.32 -3.72 19.58
C LYS A 62 1.79 -5.13 19.35
N SER A 63 1.54 -5.51 18.10
CA SER A 63 0.88 -6.78 17.76
C SER A 63 1.76 -7.99 18.07
N PHE A 64 3.08 -7.84 17.98
CA PHE A 64 4.04 -8.93 18.19
C PHE A 64 4.91 -8.77 19.44
N SER A 65 4.66 -7.77 20.28
CA SER A 65 5.44 -7.50 21.50
C SER A 65 6.96 -7.38 21.23
N LEU A 66 7.32 -6.61 20.20
CA LEU A 66 8.71 -6.37 19.82
C LEU A 66 9.25 -5.13 20.56
N ASN A 67 10.50 -5.19 21.00
CA ASN A 67 11.18 -4.13 21.75
C ASN A 67 11.67 -3.00 20.84
#